data_AF-A0A2T2XBE7-F1
#
_entry.id   AF-A0A2T2XBE7-F1
#
_cell.length_a   1.000
_cell.length_b   1.000
_cell.length_c   1.000
_cell.angle_alpha   90.00
_cell.angle_beta   90.00
_cell.angle_gamma   90.00
#
_symmetry.space_group_name_H-M   'P 1'
#
loop_
_entity.id
_entity.type
_entity.pdbx_description
1 polymer ?
#
loop_
_entity_poly.entity_id
_entity_poly.type
_entity_poly.pdbx_seq_one_letter_code
_entity_poly.pdbx_strand_id
1 'polypeptide(L)'
;MGLYETKERLQEMVSRLRKQLAVEETESIHALSAYDNHPADVGTETFERELDQGLEQVLANHLREVMRALGKIEEGTYGICEDCHRPIDPARLRARPESLYCLTCQKEREQEHVSAGRRVIPMPFGDRADIHHGDVGTDGEDIWQSLAQWGSSNSPQDTPPAVDYHETYVGFDEAVSFVEQVESVVDEHHEPILDAAREKMKRQARRTDKESDEYPL
;
A
#
# COMPACT_ATOMS: atom_id res chain seq x y z
N MET A 1 -18.89 20.78 33.31
CA MET A 1 -19.75 19.68 32.85
C MET A 1 -19.88 18.69 33.99
N GLY A 2 -21.10 18.46 34.46
CA GLY A 2 -21.35 17.46 35.49
C GLY A 2 -21.33 16.05 34.90
N LEU A 3 -21.07 15.03 35.72
CA LEU A 3 -21.09 13.61 35.31
C LEU A 3 -22.41 13.19 34.66
N TYR A 4 -23.52 13.80 35.07
CA TYR A 4 -24.85 13.54 34.52
C TYR A 4 -24.98 14.01 33.06
N GLU A 5 -24.51 15.23 32.77
CA GLU A 5 -24.52 15.83 31.43
C GLU A 5 -23.63 15.04 30.46
N THR A 6 -22.47 14.56 30.93
CA THR A 6 -21.60 13.70 30.13
C THR A 6 -22.24 12.34 29.84
N LYS A 7 -22.98 11.76 30.80
CA LYS A 7 -23.70 10.49 30.61
C LYS A 7 -24.79 10.63 29.55
N GLU A 8 -25.60 11.69 29.62
CA GLU A 8 -26.66 11.95 28.65
C GLU A 8 -26.10 12.14 27.24
N ARG A 9 -25.02 12.93 27.10
CA ARG A 9 -24.33 13.12 25.81
C ARG A 9 -23.82 11.80 25.23
N LEU A 10 -23.21 10.93 26.05
CA LEU A 10 -22.74 9.63 25.59
C LEU A 10 -23.90 8.69 25.20
N GLN A 11 -25.02 8.73 25.91
CA GLN A 11 -26.22 7.95 25.54
C GLN A 11 -26.80 8.41 24.20
N GLU A 12 -26.84 9.72 23.96
CA GLU A 12 -27.25 10.26 22.65
C GLU A 12 -26.32 9.76 21.55
N MET A 13 -25.00 9.79 21.78
CA MET A 13 -24.00 9.26 20.84
C MET A 13 -24.23 7.77 20.52
N VAL A 14 -24.50 6.92 21.53
CA VAL A 14 -24.84 5.50 21.31
C VAL A 14 -26.06 5.36 20.40
N SER A 15 -27.12 6.13 20.67
CA SER A 15 -28.35 6.07 19.88
C SER A 15 -28.13 6.46 18.43
N ARG A 16 -27.24 7.44 18.18
CA ARG A 16 -26.87 7.93 16.86
C ARG A 16 -26.03 6.90 16.10
N LEU A 17 -24.97 6.39 16.72
CA LEU A 17 -24.07 5.40 16.12
C LEU A 17 -24.80 4.09 15.76
N ARG A 18 -25.72 3.63 16.64
CA ARG A 18 -26.54 2.45 16.34
C ARG A 18 -27.45 2.65 15.13
N LYS A 19 -28.00 3.85 14.94
CA LYS A 19 -28.83 4.15 13.76
C LYS A 19 -27.99 4.16 12.48
N GLN A 20 -26.78 4.73 12.54
CA GLN A 20 -25.87 4.76 11.37
C GLN A 20 -25.49 3.34 10.94
N LEU A 21 -25.06 2.51 11.89
CA LEU A 21 -24.66 1.12 11.63
C LEU A 21 -25.83 0.29 11.05
N ALA A 22 -27.05 0.51 11.53
CA ALA A 22 -28.23 -0.21 11.04
C ALA A 22 -28.65 0.17 9.62
N VAL A 23 -28.33 1.39 9.15
CA VAL A 23 -28.64 1.82 7.78
C VAL A 23 -27.67 1.19 6.78
N GLU A 24 -26.37 1.19 7.10
CA GLU A 24 -25.32 0.60 6.24
C GLU A 24 -25.56 -0.91 5.97
N GLU A 25 -25.98 -1.67 6.99
CA GLU A 25 -26.27 -3.10 6.83
C GLU A 25 -27.37 -3.37 5.79
N THR A 26 -28.37 -2.49 5.67
CA THR A 26 -29.47 -2.64 4.70
C THR A 26 -29.09 -2.31 3.26
N GLU A 27 -28.18 -1.36 3.04
CA GLU A 27 -27.74 -0.97 1.70
C GLU A 27 -26.77 -2.01 1.10
N SER A 28 -25.91 -2.61 1.94
CA SER A 28 -24.92 -3.62 1.52
C SER A 28 -25.51 -4.90 0.91
N ILE A 29 -26.75 -5.26 1.27
CA ILE A 29 -27.43 -6.48 0.82
C ILE A 29 -27.94 -6.34 -0.63
N HIS A 30 -28.10 -5.12 -1.15
CA HIS A 30 -28.81 -4.87 -2.41
C HIS A 30 -27.92 -4.84 -3.67
N ALA A 31 -26.59 -4.95 -3.53
CA ALA A 31 -25.62 -4.79 -4.63
C ALA A 31 -25.15 -6.09 -5.31
N LEU A 32 -25.30 -7.27 -4.67
CA LEU A 32 -24.56 -8.50 -5.04
C LEU A 32 -25.07 -9.28 -6.29
N SER A 33 -25.76 -8.64 -7.24
CA SER A 33 -26.16 -9.31 -8.49
C SER A 33 -25.00 -9.38 -9.49
N ALA A 34 -24.01 -10.23 -9.23
CA ALA A 34 -22.82 -10.44 -10.06
C ALA A 34 -23.09 -11.06 -11.46
N TYR A 35 -24.35 -11.28 -11.84
CA TYR A 35 -24.69 -12.01 -13.06
C TYR A 35 -24.71 -11.15 -14.33
N ASP A 36 -24.68 -9.81 -14.21
CA ASP A 36 -24.78 -8.87 -15.34
C ASP A 36 -23.94 -7.59 -15.17
N ASN A 37 -22.80 -7.64 -14.44
CA ASN A 37 -21.91 -6.49 -14.30
C ASN A 37 -20.74 -6.55 -15.29
N HIS A 38 -20.47 -5.44 -15.98
CA HIS A 38 -19.29 -5.27 -16.81
C HIS A 38 -18.03 -5.30 -15.89
N PRO A 39 -16.89 -5.88 -16.31
CA PRO A 39 -15.69 -6.00 -15.45
C PRO A 39 -15.17 -4.67 -14.88
N ALA A 40 -15.43 -3.55 -15.56
CA ALA A 40 -15.13 -2.21 -15.04
C ALA A 40 -16.06 -1.78 -13.89
N ASP A 41 -17.31 -2.19 -13.91
CA ASP A 41 -18.30 -1.88 -12.86
C ASP A 41 -18.01 -2.70 -11.61
N VAL A 42 -17.55 -3.95 -11.77
CA VAL A 42 -17.11 -4.82 -10.66
C VAL A 42 -15.98 -4.18 -9.86
N GLY A 43 -15.02 -3.51 -10.51
CA GLY A 43 -13.93 -2.82 -9.82
C GLY A 43 -14.43 -1.65 -8.95
N THR A 44 -15.37 -0.87 -9.47
CA THR A 44 -15.97 0.26 -8.75
C THR A 44 -16.80 -0.23 -7.57
N GLU A 45 -17.66 -1.24 -7.79
CA GLU A 45 -18.49 -1.85 -6.75
C GLU A 45 -17.63 -2.46 -5.62
N THR A 46 -16.53 -3.13 -5.98
CA THR A 46 -15.61 -3.70 -4.99
C THR A 46 -14.95 -2.62 -4.14
N PHE A 47 -14.50 -1.52 -4.75
CA PHE A 47 -13.92 -0.39 -4.03
C PHE A 47 -14.93 0.28 -3.09
N GLU A 48 -16.15 0.53 -3.55
CA GLU A 48 -17.21 1.11 -2.72
C GLU A 48 -17.52 0.19 -1.51
N ARG A 49 -17.59 -1.12 -1.73
CA ARG A 49 -17.78 -2.10 -0.66
C ARG A 49 -16.63 -2.09 0.36
N GLU A 50 -15.39 -2.01 -0.09
CA GLU A 50 -14.23 -1.94 0.81
C GLU A 50 -14.26 -0.65 1.65
N LEU A 51 -14.68 0.47 1.04
CA LEU A 51 -14.87 1.73 1.74
C LEU A 51 -15.95 1.61 2.83
N ASP A 52 -17.10 1.03 2.49
CA ASP A 52 -18.22 0.82 3.41
C ASP A 52 -17.80 -0.08 4.59
N GLN A 53 -17.10 -1.18 4.32
CA GLN A 53 -16.57 -2.05 5.37
C GLN A 53 -15.59 -1.32 6.29
N GLY A 54 -14.75 -0.45 5.74
CA GLY A 54 -13.84 0.40 6.52
C GLY A 54 -14.60 1.37 7.43
N LEU A 55 -15.66 1.99 6.91
CA LEU A 55 -16.51 2.91 7.67
C LEU A 55 -17.25 2.18 8.80
N GLU A 56 -17.85 1.02 8.51
CA GLU A 56 -18.54 0.17 9.47
C GLU A 56 -17.59 -0.18 10.64
N GLN A 57 -16.36 -0.59 10.33
CA GLN A 57 -15.35 -0.93 11.32
C GLN A 57 -14.99 0.25 12.23
N VAL A 58 -14.90 1.47 11.67
CA VAL A 58 -14.66 2.70 12.43
C VAL A 58 -15.84 3.02 13.35
N LEU A 59 -17.08 2.96 12.84
CA LEU A 59 -18.30 3.21 13.61
C LEU A 59 -18.47 2.20 14.74
N ALA A 60 -18.24 0.91 14.47
CA ALA A 60 -18.31 -0.15 15.47
C ALA A 60 -17.26 0.03 16.58
N ASN A 61 -16.04 0.43 16.22
CA ASN A 61 -15.00 0.76 17.20
C ASN A 61 -15.39 1.98 18.04
N HIS A 62 -15.92 3.04 17.44
CA HIS A 62 -16.38 4.22 18.17
C HIS A 62 -17.53 3.89 19.12
N LEU A 63 -18.49 3.08 18.69
CA LEU A 63 -19.58 2.60 19.54
C LEU A 63 -19.06 1.84 20.77
N ARG A 64 -18.04 0.99 20.57
CA ARG A 64 -17.40 0.24 21.67
C ARG A 64 -16.75 1.18 22.67
N GLU A 65 -16.05 2.22 22.21
CA GLU A 65 -15.42 3.23 23.07
C GLU A 65 -16.47 4.00 23.90
N VAL A 66 -17.55 4.45 23.27
CA VAL A 66 -18.64 5.16 23.95
C VAL A 66 -19.31 4.26 25.00
N MET A 67 -19.60 3.00 24.66
CA MET A 67 -20.17 2.04 25.60
C MET A 67 -19.23 1.76 26.78
N ARG A 68 -17.93 1.66 26.53
CA ARG A 68 -16.93 1.47 27.59
C ARG A 68 -16.86 2.70 28.50
N ALA A 69 -16.87 3.91 27.94
CA ALA A 69 -16.89 5.14 28.71
C ALA A 69 -18.14 5.25 29.61
N LEU A 70 -19.31 4.83 29.11
CA LEU A 70 -20.53 4.72 29.91
C LEU A 70 -20.38 3.73 31.06
N GLY A 71 -19.82 2.54 30.80
CA GLY A 71 -19.52 1.55 31.85
C GLY A 71 -18.61 2.13 32.95
N LYS A 72 -17.58 2.89 32.59
CA LYS A 72 -16.70 3.56 33.57
C LYS A 72 -17.40 4.63 34.40
N ILE A 73 -18.42 5.29 33.85
CA ILE A 73 -19.25 6.21 34.64
C ILE A 73 -20.05 5.43 35.69
N GLU A 74 -20.58 4.26 35.33
CA GLU A 74 -21.34 3.41 36.26
C GLU A 74 -20.45 2.78 37.34
N GLU A 75 -19.22 2.41 36.99
CA GLU A 75 -18.20 1.90 37.92
C GLU A 75 -17.55 3.00 38.78
N GLY A 76 -17.76 4.27 38.44
CA GLY A 76 -17.12 5.41 39.13
C GLY A 76 -15.63 5.61 38.77
N THR A 77 -15.13 4.95 37.74
CA THR A 77 -13.72 5.02 37.26
C THR A 77 -13.54 5.96 36.06
N TYR A 78 -14.56 6.77 35.76
CA TYR A 78 -14.54 7.72 34.64
C TYR A 78 -13.40 8.73 34.78
N GLY A 79 -12.70 8.98 33.67
CA GLY A 79 -11.55 9.88 33.63
C GLY A 79 -10.23 9.27 34.09
N ILE A 80 -10.15 7.95 34.28
CA ILE A 80 -8.89 7.22 34.51
C ILE A 80 -8.48 6.51 33.21
N CYS A 81 -7.22 6.61 32.82
CA CYS A 81 -6.67 5.91 31.64
C CYS A 81 -6.70 4.39 31.85
N GLU A 82 -7.11 3.60 30.84
CA GLU A 82 -7.11 2.14 30.94
C GLU A 82 -5.71 1.52 30.96
N ASP A 83 -4.74 2.09 30.24
CA ASP A 83 -3.38 1.55 30.19
C ASP A 83 -2.55 1.95 31.42
N CYS A 84 -2.31 3.25 31.59
CA CYS A 84 -1.40 3.74 32.63
C CYS A 84 -2.07 4.03 33.97
N HIS A 85 -3.40 3.89 34.09
CA HIS A 85 -4.17 4.12 35.32
C HIS A 85 -4.05 5.54 35.91
N ARG A 86 -3.57 6.51 35.11
CA ARG A 86 -3.46 7.93 35.49
C ARG A 86 -4.72 8.71 35.10
N PRO A 87 -5.01 9.83 35.78
CA PRO A 87 -6.12 10.69 35.39
C PRO A 87 -5.93 11.25 33.97
N ILE A 88 -7.01 11.27 33.20
CA ILE A 88 -7.10 11.84 31.86
C ILE A 88 -7.31 13.36 32.00
N ASP A 89 -6.67 14.13 31.14
CA ASP A 89 -6.82 15.59 31.13
C ASP A 89 -8.31 16.00 30.98
N PRO A 90 -8.87 16.82 31.89
CA PRO A 90 -10.25 17.27 31.79
C PRO A 90 -10.53 18.12 30.54
N ALA A 91 -9.53 18.78 29.94
CA ALA A 91 -9.69 19.44 28.65
C ALA A 91 -9.98 18.43 27.53
N ARG A 92 -9.33 17.26 27.59
CA ARG A 92 -9.55 16.17 26.64
C ARG A 92 -10.94 15.55 26.81
N LEU A 93 -11.37 15.28 28.04
CA LEU A 93 -12.72 14.74 28.29
C LEU A 93 -13.84 15.71 27.91
N ARG A 94 -13.60 17.03 27.98
CA ARG A 94 -14.54 18.04 27.46
C ARG A 94 -14.68 18.00 25.94
N ALA A 95 -13.56 17.78 25.24
CA ALA A 95 -13.54 17.67 23.78
C ALA A 95 -14.09 16.33 23.29
N ARG A 96 -13.61 15.22 23.88
CA ARG A 96 -13.96 13.83 23.55
C ARG A 96 -14.33 13.06 24.83
N PRO A 97 -15.60 13.11 25.26
CA PRO A 97 -16.06 12.49 26.51
C PRO A 97 -15.94 10.96 26.52
N GLU A 98 -15.84 10.34 25.34
CA GLU A 98 -15.66 8.90 25.15
C GLU A 98 -14.19 8.42 25.32
N SER A 99 -13.24 9.34 25.56
CA SER A 99 -11.81 9.00 25.66
C SER A 99 -11.51 8.03 26.80
N LEU A 100 -10.99 6.84 26.46
CA LEU A 100 -10.56 5.82 27.43
C LEU A 100 -9.09 5.96 27.86
N TYR A 101 -8.28 6.68 27.08
CA TYR A 101 -6.84 6.75 27.21
C TYR A 101 -6.34 8.20 27.38
N CYS A 102 -5.20 8.37 28.04
CA CYS A 102 -4.48 9.64 28.06
C CYS A 102 -3.77 9.90 26.72
N LEU A 103 -3.32 11.15 26.50
CA LEU A 103 -2.65 11.53 25.24
C LEU A 103 -1.40 10.69 24.95
N THR A 104 -0.63 10.34 25.97
CA THR A 104 0.60 9.55 25.81
C THR A 104 0.28 8.13 25.36
N CYS A 105 -0.59 7.42 26.09
CA CYS A 105 -0.97 6.04 25.75
C CYS A 105 -1.72 5.97 24.42
N GLN A 106 -2.55 6.97 24.08
CA GLN A 106 -3.17 7.00 22.76
C GLN A 106 -2.13 7.13 21.64
N LYS A 107 -1.13 8.01 21.79
CA LYS A 107 -0.06 8.16 20.79
C LYS A 107 0.74 6.88 20.61
N GLU A 108 1.04 6.17 21.69
CA GLU A 108 1.76 4.89 21.64
C GLU A 108 0.95 3.84 20.84
N ARG A 109 -0.35 3.71 21.11
CA ARG A 109 -1.23 2.80 20.37
C ARG A 109 -1.34 3.18 18.88
N GLU A 110 -1.46 4.46 18.58
CA GLU A 110 -1.49 4.95 17.19
C GLU A 110 -0.17 4.63 16.46
N GLN A 111 0.97 4.76 17.14
CA GLN A 111 2.29 4.42 16.56
C GLN A 111 2.44 2.92 16.28
N GLU A 112 1.98 2.05 17.17
CA GLU A 112 1.96 0.61 16.92
C GLU A 112 1.15 0.27 15.67
N HIS A 113 -0.04 0.87 15.50
CA HIS A 113 -0.87 0.66 14.31
C HIS A 113 -0.23 1.20 13.02
N VAL A 114 0.45 2.33 13.07
CA VAL A 114 1.18 2.88 11.91
C VAL A 114 2.38 2.00 11.52
N SER A 115 3.05 1.38 12.50
CA SER A 115 4.17 0.48 12.24
C SER A 115 3.75 -0.82 11.54
N ALA A 116 2.53 -1.30 11.81
CA ALA A 116 1.96 -2.46 11.12
C ALA A 116 1.56 -2.15 9.66
N GLY A 117 1.10 -0.92 9.38
CA GLY A 117 0.75 -0.44 8.04
C GLY A 117 1.93 0.06 7.21
N ARG A 118 3.05 0.43 7.86
CA ARG A 118 4.33 0.73 7.22
C ARG A 118 5.28 -0.47 7.35
N ARG A 119 4.78 -1.66 7.05
CA ARG A 119 5.65 -2.59 6.33
C ARG A 119 6.00 -1.83 5.06
N VAL A 120 7.22 -1.31 4.95
CA VAL A 120 7.81 -1.12 3.62
C VAL A 120 7.60 -2.48 3.00
N ILE A 121 6.60 -2.62 2.12
CA ILE A 121 6.51 -3.80 1.29
C ILE A 121 7.82 -3.66 0.54
N PRO A 122 8.86 -4.47 0.86
CA PRO A 122 10.04 -4.45 0.03
C PRO A 122 9.50 -4.68 -1.37
N MET A 123 10.02 -3.95 -2.35
CA MET A 123 9.59 -4.13 -3.73
C MET A 123 9.49 -5.65 -3.95
N PRO A 124 8.33 -6.19 -4.37
CA PRO A 124 8.06 -7.64 -4.28
C PRO A 124 9.10 -8.52 -4.97
N PHE A 125 9.95 -7.89 -5.80
CA PHE A 125 11.07 -8.45 -6.54
C PHE A 125 12.36 -7.63 -6.43
N GLY A 126 12.43 -6.57 -5.61
CA GLY A 126 13.67 -5.82 -5.46
C GLY A 126 14.62 -6.53 -4.51
N ASP A 127 15.91 -6.47 -4.81
CA ASP A 127 17.06 -6.86 -3.99
C ASP A 127 16.63 -7.24 -2.58
N ARG A 128 16.57 -8.55 -2.28
CA ARG A 128 16.44 -8.96 -0.89
C ARG A 128 17.61 -8.30 -0.16
N ALA A 129 17.34 -7.57 0.92
CA ALA A 129 18.37 -6.93 1.75
C ALA A 129 19.46 -7.89 2.27
N ASP A 130 19.26 -9.19 2.11
CA ASP A 130 20.16 -10.27 2.50
C ASP A 130 20.99 -10.84 1.33
N ILE A 131 20.84 -10.34 0.10
CA ILE A 131 21.67 -10.75 -1.05
C ILE A 131 22.83 -9.75 -1.16
N HIS A 132 24.05 -10.27 -1.11
CA HIS A 132 25.24 -9.47 -1.32
C HIS A 132 25.25 -8.96 -2.76
N HIS A 133 25.35 -7.64 -2.97
CA HIS A 133 25.68 -7.06 -4.28
C HIS A 133 26.89 -7.83 -4.87
N GLY A 134 26.66 -8.61 -5.93
CA GLY A 134 27.67 -9.46 -6.57
C GLY A 134 27.44 -10.98 -6.46
N ASP A 135 26.35 -11.44 -5.85
CA ASP A 135 25.90 -12.83 -6.02
C ASP A 135 25.15 -12.98 -7.36
N VAL A 136 25.50 -13.99 -8.14
CA VAL A 136 25.02 -14.20 -9.54
C VAL A 136 23.88 -15.21 -9.62
N GLY A 137 23.35 -15.62 -8.45
CA GLY A 137 22.26 -16.59 -8.37
C GLY A 137 20.92 -15.96 -8.71
N THR A 138 20.08 -16.70 -9.44
CA THR A 138 18.73 -16.27 -9.82
C THR A 138 17.91 -15.86 -8.61
N ASP A 139 17.53 -14.59 -8.54
CA ASP A 139 16.82 -14.03 -7.40
C ASP A 139 15.37 -13.62 -7.74
N GLY A 140 14.73 -12.84 -6.86
CA GLY A 140 13.37 -12.37 -7.11
C GLY A 140 13.30 -11.38 -8.28
N GLU A 141 14.34 -10.57 -8.45
CA GLU A 141 14.47 -9.58 -9.51
C GLU A 141 14.59 -10.26 -10.86
N ASP A 142 15.47 -11.27 -10.98
CA ASP A 142 15.70 -12.02 -12.22
C ASP A 142 14.42 -12.70 -12.75
N ILE A 143 13.62 -13.28 -11.85
CA ILE A 143 12.34 -13.91 -12.20
C ILE A 143 11.35 -12.88 -12.73
N TRP A 144 11.31 -11.70 -12.12
CA TRP A 144 10.43 -10.62 -12.57
C TRP A 144 10.89 -10.08 -13.92
N GLN A 145 12.19 -9.81 -14.11
CA GLN A 145 12.74 -9.36 -15.38
C GLN A 145 12.43 -10.34 -16.54
N SER A 146 12.56 -11.65 -16.28
CA SER A 146 12.23 -12.71 -17.26
C SER A 146 10.76 -12.73 -17.69
N LEU A 147 9.85 -12.28 -16.84
CA LEU A 147 8.43 -12.14 -17.15
C LEU A 147 8.10 -10.78 -17.77
N ALA A 148 8.74 -9.72 -17.28
CA ALA A 148 8.48 -8.35 -17.70
C ALA A 148 8.78 -8.11 -19.19
N GLN A 149 9.70 -8.86 -19.79
CA GLN A 149 9.93 -8.85 -21.25
C GLN A 149 8.69 -9.20 -22.08
N TRP A 150 7.73 -9.93 -21.49
CA TRP A 150 6.48 -10.33 -22.14
C TRP A 150 5.31 -9.37 -21.85
N GLY A 151 5.52 -8.34 -21.02
CA GLY A 151 4.55 -7.28 -20.78
C GLY A 151 4.67 -6.62 -19.41
N SER A 152 5.29 -5.44 -19.35
CA SER A 152 5.41 -4.61 -18.15
C SER A 152 4.41 -3.45 -18.09
N SER A 153 3.59 -3.25 -19.13
CA SER A 153 2.74 -2.06 -19.37
C SER A 153 3.47 -0.71 -19.37
N ASN A 154 4.78 -0.69 -19.17
CA ASN A 154 5.61 0.50 -19.23
C ASN A 154 5.84 0.91 -20.70
N SER A 155 5.94 2.21 -20.92
CA SER A 155 6.41 2.79 -22.17
C SER A 155 7.90 3.16 -22.09
N PRO A 156 8.58 3.43 -23.22
CA PRO A 156 9.97 3.91 -23.22
C PRO A 156 10.18 5.21 -22.41
N GLN A 157 9.12 6.01 -22.21
CA GLN A 157 9.17 7.23 -21.38
C GLN A 157 9.18 6.91 -19.88
N ASP A 158 8.63 5.77 -19.46
CA ASP A 158 8.55 5.34 -18.07
C ASP A 158 9.84 4.65 -17.60
N THR A 159 10.72 4.22 -18.52
CA THR A 159 11.97 3.49 -18.20
C THR A 159 13.16 4.01 -19.02
N PRO A 160 13.65 5.24 -18.79
CA PRO A 160 14.88 5.72 -19.45
C PRO A 160 16.06 4.82 -19.04
N PRO A 161 16.94 4.37 -19.97
CA PRO A 161 17.15 4.85 -21.35
C PRO A 161 16.46 4.03 -22.45
N ALA A 162 15.39 3.30 -22.16
CA ALA A 162 14.68 2.47 -23.15
C ALA A 162 14.24 3.30 -24.37
N VAL A 163 14.44 2.73 -25.56
CA VAL A 163 13.98 3.33 -26.83
C VAL A 163 12.89 2.50 -27.51
N ASP A 164 12.76 1.23 -27.14
CA ASP A 164 11.76 0.30 -27.68
C ASP A 164 10.96 -0.38 -26.57
N TYR A 165 9.76 -0.86 -26.90
CA TYR A 165 8.88 -1.60 -26.00
C TYR A 165 9.47 -2.92 -25.48
N HIS A 166 10.50 -3.45 -26.14
CA HIS A 166 11.26 -4.61 -25.64
C HIS A 166 12.26 -4.26 -24.53
N GLU A 167 12.46 -2.96 -24.24
CA GLU A 167 13.39 -2.43 -23.25
C GLU A 167 12.66 -1.77 -22.06
N THR A 168 11.33 -1.83 -22.00
CA THR A 168 10.54 -1.11 -20.98
C THR A 168 10.43 -1.85 -19.65
N TYR A 169 11.45 -2.61 -19.28
CA TYR A 169 11.53 -3.26 -17.98
C TYR A 169 12.81 -2.82 -17.25
N VAL A 170 12.73 -2.77 -15.92
CA VAL A 170 13.84 -2.31 -15.07
C VAL A 170 15.01 -3.30 -15.18
N GLY A 171 16.24 -2.80 -15.33
CA GLY A 171 17.44 -3.63 -15.48
C GLY A 171 17.65 -4.23 -16.87
N PHE A 172 16.95 -3.73 -17.90
CA PHE A 172 17.08 -4.27 -19.27
C PHE A 172 18.49 -4.18 -19.87
N ASP A 173 19.30 -3.27 -19.36
CA ASP A 173 20.65 -3.02 -19.83
C ASP A 173 21.71 -3.90 -19.17
N GLU A 174 21.32 -4.69 -18.17
CA GLU A 174 22.16 -5.65 -17.45
C GLU A 174 22.39 -6.94 -18.27
N ALA A 175 23.53 -7.58 -18.02
CA ALA A 175 23.88 -8.86 -18.62
C ALA A 175 23.26 -9.98 -17.79
N VAL A 176 22.43 -10.82 -18.42
CA VAL A 176 21.67 -11.86 -17.75
C VAL A 176 22.22 -13.24 -18.15
N SER A 177 22.42 -14.14 -17.18
CA SER A 177 22.71 -15.58 -17.37
C SER A 177 24.18 -16.07 -17.55
N PHE A 178 25.22 -15.26 -17.33
CA PHE A 178 26.61 -15.80 -17.30
C PHE A 178 27.54 -15.00 -16.38
N VAL A 179 28.55 -15.67 -15.81
CA VAL A 179 29.53 -15.05 -14.90
C VAL A 179 30.72 -14.49 -15.68
N GLU A 180 31.21 -15.27 -16.65
CA GLU A 180 32.27 -14.85 -17.56
C GLU A 180 31.80 -15.01 -19.01
N GLN A 181 32.33 -14.17 -19.90
CA GLN A 181 31.99 -14.21 -21.33
C GLN A 181 32.30 -15.59 -21.95
N VAL A 182 33.24 -16.36 -21.39
CA VAL A 182 33.56 -17.72 -21.85
C VAL A 182 32.46 -18.74 -21.55
N GLU A 183 31.57 -18.45 -20.61
CA GLU A 183 30.40 -19.27 -20.26
C GLU A 183 29.20 -18.93 -21.14
N SER A 184 29.26 -17.82 -21.88
CA SER A 184 28.21 -17.42 -22.81
C SER A 184 28.19 -18.32 -24.05
N VAL A 185 26.99 -18.58 -24.59
CA VAL A 185 26.86 -19.21 -25.89
C VAL A 185 27.19 -18.15 -26.95
N VAL A 186 28.28 -18.33 -27.67
CA VAL A 186 28.77 -17.38 -28.68
C VAL A 186 28.45 -17.84 -30.11
N ASP A 187 28.28 -16.88 -31.02
CA ASP A 187 28.14 -17.13 -32.44
C ASP A 187 29.49 -17.46 -33.12
N GLU A 188 29.46 -17.65 -34.44
CA GLU A 188 30.66 -17.94 -35.25
C GLU A 188 31.73 -16.83 -35.21
N HIS A 189 31.37 -15.63 -34.73
CA HIS A 189 32.25 -14.48 -34.55
C HIS A 189 32.72 -14.30 -33.11
N HIS A 190 32.43 -15.27 -32.23
CA HIS A 190 32.72 -15.22 -30.79
C HIS A 190 31.95 -14.11 -30.06
N GLU A 191 30.83 -13.65 -30.62
CA GLU A 191 29.94 -12.69 -29.97
C GLU A 191 28.84 -13.44 -29.20
N PRO A 192 28.52 -13.06 -27.95
CA PRO A 192 27.51 -13.74 -27.15
C PRO A 192 26.13 -13.65 -27.82
N ILE A 193 25.51 -14.79 -28.15
CA ILE A 193 24.28 -14.86 -28.97
C ILE A 193 23.10 -14.14 -28.31
N LEU A 194 22.97 -14.24 -26.99
CA LEU A 194 21.85 -13.67 -26.25
C LEU A 194 21.99 -12.16 -26.01
N ASP A 195 23.22 -11.64 -25.95
CA ASP A 195 23.51 -10.22 -25.71
C ASP A 195 23.86 -9.43 -26.98
N ALA A 196 24.39 -10.09 -28.03
CA ALA A 196 24.78 -9.44 -29.28
C ALA A 196 23.59 -8.83 -30.03
N ALA A 197 22.37 -9.33 -29.80
CA ALA A 197 21.15 -8.71 -30.29
C ALA A 197 20.88 -7.35 -29.62
N ARG A 198 21.12 -7.25 -28.30
CA ARG A 198 20.94 -6.03 -27.50
C ARG A 198 22.04 -5.01 -27.74
N GLU A 199 23.29 -5.43 -27.86
CA GLU A 199 24.41 -4.50 -28.09
C GLU A 199 24.37 -3.86 -29.48
N LYS A 200 23.90 -4.60 -30.50
CA LYS A 200 23.64 -4.05 -31.85
C LYS A 200 22.54 -2.98 -31.83
N MET A 201 21.49 -3.17 -31.03
CA MET A 201 20.42 -2.18 -30.85
C MET A 201 20.88 -0.95 -30.07
N LYS A 202 21.65 -1.10 -28.97
CA LYS A 202 22.30 0.02 -28.24
C LYS A 202 23.19 0.87 -29.14
N ARG A 203 23.95 0.25 -30.06
CA ARG A 203 24.78 0.98 -31.05
C ARG A 203 23.95 1.71 -32.10
N GLN A 204 22.77 1.18 -32.46
CA GLN A 204 21.86 1.81 -33.42
C GLN A 204 21.15 3.03 -32.81
N ALA A 205 20.73 2.96 -31.54
CA ALA A 205 20.15 4.07 -30.79
C ALA A 205 21.15 5.22 -30.54
N ARG A 206 22.40 4.92 -30.17
CA ARG A 206 23.46 5.95 -30.06
C ARG A 206 23.83 6.59 -31.39
N ARG A 207 23.55 5.91 -32.51
CA ARG A 207 23.81 6.43 -33.85
C ARG A 207 22.73 7.43 -34.27
N THR A 208 21.48 7.20 -33.88
CA THR A 208 20.38 8.15 -34.13
C THR A 208 20.51 9.44 -33.30
N ASP A 209 21.06 9.36 -32.09
CA ASP A 209 21.34 10.55 -31.25
C ASP A 209 22.47 11.43 -31.80
N LYS A 210 23.40 10.85 -32.58
CA LYS A 210 24.45 11.63 -33.27
C LYS A 210 23.97 12.27 -34.56
N GLU A 211 22.90 11.76 -35.15
CA GLU A 211 22.34 12.25 -36.41
C GLU A 211 21.35 13.40 -36.18
N SER A 212 20.81 13.55 -34.97
CA SER A 212 19.94 14.67 -34.56
C SER A 212 20.71 15.94 -34.17
N ASP A 213 22.02 15.87 -33.92
CA ASP A 213 22.89 17.02 -33.62
C ASP A 213 23.44 17.73 -34.89
N GLU A 214 23.17 17.20 -36.09
CA GLU A 214 23.54 17.81 -37.38
C GLU A 214 22.33 18.41 -38.11
N TYR A 215 21.66 19.38 -37.48
CA TYR A 215 20.80 20.32 -38.21
C TYR A 215 21.34 21.75 -38.03
N PRO A 216 21.88 22.39 -39.09
CA PRO A 216 22.22 23.80 -39.02
C PRO A 216 20.93 24.64 -38.97
N LEU A 217 20.93 25.65 -38.08
CA LEU A 217 19.90 26.69 -37.97
C LEU A 217 19.54 27.34 -39.32
#